data_AF-I7LX48-F1
#
_entry.id   AF-I7LX48-F1
#
_cell.length_a   1.000
_cell.length_b   1.000
_cell.length_c   1.000
_cell.angle_alpha   90.00
_cell.angle_beta   90.00
_cell.angle_gamma   90.00
#
_symmetry.space_group_name_H-M   'P 1'
#
loop_
_entity.id
_entity.type
_entity.pdbx_description
1 polymer ?
#
loop_
_entity_poly.entity_id
_entity_poly.type
_entity_poly.pdbx_seq_one_letter_code
_entity_poly.pdbx_strand_id
1 'polypeptide(L)'
;MDNKNKQDIVNEKEDLQKNIQDQTDNPDVINQKKSKRFKKCLECDEYYEIIDNKSDHNCIRALRERIVQQQEQINNMVTKEQVAEILKGYVSQDSFLNFIRATEKKFSELFHSMNSHEELLNQNKKQITKCPTGHLLQQLTGQRLVSVTCDICLKRALDRGNHTQRCEVCNFDICASCESIIQKTKCKNGHGLNPVNPSDYDQLQCNNCLKVFSNTESYSFRCKQCDYDLCQKCIQINTTKDKEKKSLLFF
;
A
#
# COMPACT_ATOMS: atom_id res chain seq x y z
N MET A 1 3.25 5.67 -72.78
CA MET A 1 3.30 6.08 -71.36
C MET A 1 3.21 7.59 -71.34
N ASP A 2 2.01 8.07 -71.04
CA ASP A 2 1.58 9.42 -71.38
C ASP A 2 2.13 10.48 -70.42
N ASN A 3 2.60 11.60 -70.98
CA ASN A 3 3.20 12.72 -70.25
C ASN A 3 2.30 13.30 -69.14
N LYS A 4 1.00 13.03 -69.18
CA LYS A 4 0.04 13.46 -68.17
C LYS A 4 0.31 12.83 -66.80
N ASN A 5 0.74 11.57 -66.77
CA ASN A 5 0.94 10.83 -65.51
C ASN A 5 2.22 11.23 -64.76
N LYS A 6 3.17 11.93 -65.43
CA LYS A 6 4.38 12.44 -64.77
C LYS A 6 4.13 13.74 -64.03
N GLN A 7 3.22 14.58 -64.52
CA GLN A 7 2.93 15.87 -63.89
C GLN A 7 2.17 15.70 -62.57
N ASP A 8 1.24 14.73 -62.52
CA ASP A 8 0.45 14.44 -61.31
C ASP A 8 1.34 13.93 -60.16
N ILE A 9 2.34 13.10 -60.46
CA ILE A 9 3.31 12.59 -59.47
C ILE A 9 4.25 13.70 -58.95
N VAL A 10 4.57 14.69 -59.78
CA VAL A 10 5.41 15.83 -59.37
C VAL A 10 4.62 16.75 -58.43
N ASN A 11 3.38 17.06 -58.77
CA ASN A 11 2.51 17.90 -57.94
C ASN A 11 2.23 17.24 -56.57
N GLU A 12 1.98 15.92 -56.54
CA GLU A 12 1.73 15.18 -55.30
C GLU A 12 2.98 15.15 -54.38
N LYS A 13 4.18 15.11 -54.97
CA LYS A 13 5.43 15.21 -54.21
C LYS A 13 5.69 16.61 -53.65
N GLU A 14 5.36 17.66 -54.40
CA GLU A 14 5.50 19.04 -53.93
C GLU A 14 4.52 19.35 -52.78
N ASP A 15 3.29 18.84 -52.87
CA ASP A 15 2.30 18.98 -51.79
C ASP A 15 2.71 18.21 -50.53
N LEU A 16 3.28 17.01 -50.67
CA LEU A 16 3.82 16.25 -49.54
C LEU A 16 5.05 16.93 -48.91
N GLN A 17 5.93 17.54 -49.71
CA GLN A 17 7.09 18.26 -49.18
C GLN A 17 6.69 19.54 -48.44
N LYS A 18 5.69 20.30 -48.92
CA LYS A 18 5.14 21.46 -48.21
C LYS A 18 4.54 21.08 -46.87
N ASN A 19 3.78 19.99 -46.83
CA ASN A 19 3.11 19.53 -45.62
C ASN A 19 4.10 19.03 -44.54
N ILE A 20 5.28 18.52 -44.95
CA ILE A 20 6.36 18.13 -44.04
C ILE A 20 7.10 19.37 -43.51
N GLN A 21 7.35 20.36 -44.35
CA GLN A 21 8.05 21.60 -43.97
C GLN A 21 7.23 22.43 -42.97
N ASP A 22 5.90 22.49 -43.15
CA ASP A 22 4.99 23.22 -42.25
C ASP A 22 4.86 22.56 -40.85
N GLN A 23 5.29 21.30 -40.69
CA GLN A 23 5.30 20.60 -39.40
C GLN A 23 6.63 20.73 -38.63
N THR A 24 7.72 21.16 -39.27
CA THR A 24 9.04 21.26 -38.62
C THR A 24 9.34 22.62 -38.01
N ASP A 25 8.56 23.66 -38.31
CA ASP A 25 8.86 25.05 -37.91
C ASP A 25 7.90 25.61 -36.84
N ASN A 26 7.10 24.76 -36.16
CA ASN A 26 6.26 25.20 -35.04
C ASN A 26 6.95 24.97 -33.67
N PRO A 27 7.49 26.02 -33.01
CA PRO A 27 8.18 25.91 -31.73
C PRO A 27 7.30 25.42 -30.56
N ASP A 28 5.96 25.42 -30.70
CA ASP A 28 5.05 24.90 -29.68
C ASP A 28 4.94 23.37 -29.65
N VAL A 29 5.31 22.67 -30.73
CA VAL A 29 5.27 21.19 -30.80
C VAL A 29 6.52 20.57 -30.14
N ILE A 30 7.63 21.30 -30.09
CA ILE A 30 8.89 20.80 -29.50
C ILE A 30 8.82 20.76 -27.96
N ASN A 31 7.95 21.56 -27.32
CA ASN A 31 7.77 21.59 -25.87
C ASN A 31 6.76 20.57 -25.29
N GLN A 32 6.14 19.72 -26.12
CA GLN A 32 5.23 18.65 -25.66
C GLN A 32 5.83 17.23 -25.65
N LYS A 33 7.14 17.07 -25.89
CA LYS A 33 7.85 15.81 -25.59
C LYS A 33 8.19 15.72 -24.08
N LYS A 34 7.19 15.82 -23.22
CA LYS A 34 7.33 15.43 -21.80
C LYS A 34 7.65 13.94 -21.78
N SER A 35 8.82 13.60 -21.23
CA SER A 35 9.33 12.25 -21.05
C SER A 35 8.23 11.30 -20.54
N LYS A 36 7.75 10.41 -21.41
CA LYS A 36 6.84 9.32 -21.04
C LYS A 36 7.58 8.41 -20.06
N ARG A 37 7.31 8.58 -18.77
CA ARG A 37 7.85 7.70 -17.72
C ARG A 37 6.98 6.46 -17.65
N PHE A 38 7.49 5.37 -18.19
CA PHE A 38 6.93 4.05 -17.96
C PHE A 38 7.37 3.55 -16.58
N LYS A 39 6.45 2.98 -15.81
CA LYS A 39 6.77 2.21 -14.60
C LYS A 39 6.43 0.75 -14.87
N LYS A 40 7.31 -0.14 -14.41
CA LYS A 40 7.08 -1.58 -14.41
C LYS A 40 6.22 -1.93 -13.19
N CYS A 41 5.13 -2.67 -13.39
CA CYS A 41 4.38 -3.24 -12.29
C CYS A 41 5.22 -4.32 -11.60
N LEU A 42 5.41 -4.24 -10.30
CA LEU A 42 6.16 -5.28 -9.56
C LEU A 42 5.40 -6.61 -9.47
N GLU A 43 4.08 -6.60 -9.67
CA GLU A 43 3.23 -7.80 -9.49
C GLU A 43 2.98 -8.57 -10.79
N CYS A 44 2.88 -7.89 -11.94
CA CYS A 44 2.58 -8.53 -13.22
C CYS A 44 3.68 -8.38 -14.28
N ASP A 45 4.78 -7.69 -13.95
CA ASP A 45 5.94 -7.47 -14.82
C ASP A 45 5.66 -6.69 -16.14
N GLU A 46 4.44 -6.17 -16.32
CA GLU A 46 4.04 -5.35 -17.47
C GLU A 46 4.40 -3.86 -17.27
N TYR A 47 4.74 -3.18 -18.38
CA TYR A 47 5.03 -1.75 -18.41
C TYR A 47 3.76 -0.96 -18.73
N TYR A 48 3.47 0.08 -17.95
CA TYR A 48 2.34 0.98 -18.20
C TYR A 48 2.78 2.45 -18.18
N GLU A 49 2.07 3.25 -18.98
CA GLU A 49 2.26 4.70 -19.07
C GLU A 49 1.55 5.37 -17.88
N ILE A 50 2.27 6.19 -17.10
CA ILE A 50 1.69 6.87 -15.93
C ILE A 50 0.84 8.04 -16.42
N ILE A 51 -0.45 7.79 -16.62
CA ILE A 51 -1.44 8.83 -16.90
C ILE A 51 -2.23 9.04 -15.60
N ASP A 52 -1.93 10.12 -14.88
CA ASP A 52 -2.60 10.67 -13.69
C ASP A 52 -3.51 9.74 -12.85
N ASN A 53 -3.05 9.34 -11.66
CA ASN A 53 -3.79 8.81 -10.47
C ASN A 53 -4.94 7.79 -10.66
N LYS A 54 -5.22 7.33 -11.88
CA LYS A 54 -6.24 6.33 -12.25
C LYS A 54 -5.60 4.98 -12.60
N SER A 55 -4.28 4.88 -12.57
CA SER A 55 -3.51 3.70 -12.97
C SER A 55 -3.70 2.48 -12.06
N ASP A 56 -4.12 2.65 -10.81
CA ASP A 56 -4.34 1.54 -9.87
C ASP A 56 -5.55 0.67 -10.25
N HIS A 57 -6.52 1.21 -10.99
CA HIS A 57 -7.72 0.47 -11.36
C HIS A 57 -7.49 -0.59 -12.45
N ASN A 58 -6.54 -0.38 -13.36
CA ASN A 58 -6.29 -1.32 -14.45
C ASN A 58 -5.56 -2.58 -13.96
N CYS A 59 -4.61 -2.44 -13.03
CA CYS A 59 -3.91 -3.59 -12.45
C CYS A 59 -4.87 -4.46 -11.63
N ILE A 60 -5.71 -3.84 -10.79
CA ILE A 60 -6.73 -4.57 -10.00
C ILE A 60 -7.73 -5.29 -10.92
N ARG A 61 -8.16 -4.66 -12.03
CA ARG A 61 -9.06 -5.29 -13.00
C ARG A 61 -8.41 -6.50 -13.67
N ALA A 62 -7.17 -6.36 -14.15
CA ALA A 62 -6.43 -7.47 -14.78
C ALA A 62 -6.20 -8.65 -13.80
N LEU A 63 -5.91 -8.35 -12.53
CA LEU A 63 -5.80 -9.36 -11.48
C LEU A 63 -7.12 -10.10 -11.24
N ARG A 64 -8.25 -9.37 -11.20
CA ARG A 64 -9.58 -9.98 -11.06
C ARG A 64 -9.92 -10.89 -12.24
N GLU A 65 -9.62 -10.46 -13.47
CA GLU A 65 -9.84 -11.27 -14.67
C GLU A 65 -9.02 -12.56 -14.63
N ARG A 66 -7.75 -12.50 -14.22
CA ARG A 66 -6.92 -13.72 -14.04
C ARG A 66 -7.46 -14.66 -12.97
N ILE A 67 -7.95 -14.13 -11.84
CA ILE A 67 -8.57 -14.95 -10.78
C ILE A 67 -9.80 -15.69 -11.33
N VAL A 68 -10.66 -15.00 -12.10
CA VAL A 68 -11.85 -15.62 -12.71
C VAL A 68 -11.44 -16.71 -13.71
N GLN A 69 -10.47 -16.45 -14.57
CA GLN A 69 -9.96 -17.44 -15.52
C GLN A 69 -9.37 -18.67 -14.82
N GLN A 70 -8.61 -18.47 -13.74
CA GLN A 70 -8.07 -19.58 -12.94
C GLN A 70 -9.20 -20.37 -12.26
N GLN A 71 -10.23 -19.70 -11.75
CA GLN A 71 -11.38 -20.36 -11.16
C GLN A 71 -12.15 -21.21 -12.18
N GLU A 72 -12.32 -20.70 -13.40
CA GLU A 72 -12.94 -21.43 -14.50
C GLU A 72 -12.08 -22.62 -14.94
N GLN A 73 -10.76 -22.46 -15.03
CA GLN A 73 -9.83 -23.56 -15.28
C GLN A 73 -9.95 -24.65 -14.21
N ILE A 74 -9.98 -24.28 -12.92
CA ILE A 74 -10.17 -25.21 -11.80
C ILE A 74 -11.51 -25.93 -11.92
N ASN A 75 -12.59 -25.22 -12.24
CA ASN A 75 -13.92 -25.81 -12.40
C ASN A 75 -14.00 -26.75 -13.61
N ASN A 76 -13.20 -26.49 -14.65
CA ASN A 76 -13.10 -27.32 -15.85
C ASN A 76 -12.11 -28.49 -15.69
N MET A 77 -11.38 -28.58 -14.58
CA MET A 77 -10.53 -29.75 -14.31
C MET A 77 -11.39 -30.99 -14.08
N VAL A 78 -10.95 -32.10 -14.67
CA VAL A 78 -11.60 -33.41 -14.59
C VAL A 78 -11.81 -33.81 -13.12
N THR A 79 -13.03 -34.21 -12.76
CA THR A 79 -13.34 -34.57 -11.36
C THR A 79 -12.63 -35.86 -10.95
N LYS A 80 -12.49 -36.08 -9.63
CA LYS A 80 -11.89 -37.33 -9.10
C LYS A 80 -12.58 -38.58 -9.67
N GLU A 81 -13.89 -38.53 -9.84
CA GLU A 81 -14.72 -39.61 -10.37
C GLU A 81 -14.46 -39.85 -11.86
N GLN A 82 -14.35 -38.78 -12.65
CA GLN A 82 -14.04 -38.89 -14.09
C GLN A 82 -12.63 -39.42 -14.33
N VAL A 83 -11.64 -38.99 -13.54
CA VAL A 83 -10.27 -39.55 -13.60
C VAL A 83 -10.26 -41.03 -13.21
N ALA A 84 -10.99 -41.41 -12.16
CA ALA A 84 -11.11 -42.81 -11.74
C ALA A 84 -11.74 -43.70 -12.81
N GLU A 85 -12.75 -43.19 -13.54
CA GLU A 85 -13.40 -43.93 -14.62
C GLU A 85 -12.50 -44.07 -15.86
N ILE A 86 -11.73 -43.02 -16.22
CA ILE A 86 -10.74 -43.07 -17.31
C ILE A 86 -9.63 -44.08 -17.00
N LEU A 87 -9.22 -44.19 -15.73
CA LEU A 87 -8.10 -45.05 -15.32
C LEU A 87 -8.51 -46.49 -15.01
N LYS A 88 -9.80 -46.84 -15.04
CA LYS A 88 -10.26 -48.23 -14.92
C LYS A 88 -9.60 -49.09 -16.01
N GLY A 89 -8.68 -49.96 -15.59
CA GLY A 89 -7.98 -50.91 -16.45
C GLY A 89 -6.57 -50.51 -16.89
N TYR A 90 -6.11 -49.28 -16.64
CA TYR A 90 -4.77 -48.82 -17.05
C TYR A 90 -3.71 -48.90 -15.94
N VAL A 91 -4.12 -48.99 -14.67
CA VAL A 91 -3.21 -48.99 -13.52
C VAL A 91 -3.78 -49.87 -12.41
N SER A 92 -2.92 -50.52 -11.62
CA SER A 92 -3.38 -51.26 -10.44
C SER A 92 -4.02 -50.31 -9.43
N GLN A 93 -5.00 -50.81 -8.68
CA GLN A 93 -5.69 -50.04 -7.65
C GLN A 93 -4.71 -49.43 -6.63
N ASP A 94 -3.67 -50.17 -6.26
CA ASP A 94 -2.63 -49.71 -5.32
C ASP A 94 -1.80 -48.56 -5.88
N SER A 95 -1.40 -48.63 -7.16
CA SER A 95 -0.67 -47.54 -7.82
C SER A 95 -1.51 -46.27 -7.90
N PHE A 96 -2.80 -46.38 -8.18
CA PHE A 96 -3.72 -45.25 -8.20
C PHE A 96 -3.91 -44.63 -6.80
N LEU A 97 -4.11 -45.46 -5.77
CA LEU A 97 -4.23 -44.98 -4.40
C LEU A 97 -2.94 -44.28 -3.91
N ASN A 98 -1.77 -44.79 -4.27
CA ASN A 98 -0.50 -44.14 -3.95
C ASN A 98 -0.34 -42.78 -4.65
N PHE A 99 -0.79 -42.66 -5.90
CA PHE A 99 -0.84 -41.39 -6.62
C PHE A 99 -1.77 -40.38 -5.95
N ILE A 100 -2.98 -40.79 -5.54
CA ILE A 100 -3.91 -39.91 -4.81
C ILE A 100 -3.27 -39.41 -3.51
N ARG A 101 -2.70 -40.30 -2.69
CA ARG A 101 -2.04 -39.92 -1.43
C ARG A 101 -0.89 -38.95 -1.64
N ALA A 102 -0.05 -39.19 -2.66
CA ALA A 102 1.05 -38.29 -2.99
C ALA A 102 0.55 -36.90 -3.44
N THR A 103 -0.54 -36.87 -4.19
CA THR A 103 -1.18 -35.64 -4.65
C THR A 103 -1.81 -34.87 -3.49
N GLU A 104 -2.54 -35.53 -2.61
CA GLU A 104 -3.13 -34.94 -1.40
C GLU A 104 -2.06 -34.38 -0.46
N LYS A 105 -0.93 -35.08 -0.29
CA LYS A 105 0.21 -34.59 0.47
C LYS A 105 0.75 -33.27 -0.10
N LYS A 106 0.97 -33.20 -1.42
CA LYS A 106 1.44 -31.97 -2.08
C LYS A 106 0.46 -30.82 -1.95
N PHE A 107 -0.85 -31.08 -2.05
CA PHE A 107 -1.86 -30.05 -1.84
C PHE A 107 -1.85 -29.51 -0.40
N SER A 108 -1.68 -30.40 0.59
CA SER A 108 -1.55 -30.00 2.00
C SER A 108 -0.33 -29.09 2.23
N GLU A 109 0.82 -29.45 1.64
CA GLU A 109 2.04 -28.65 1.70
C GLU A 109 1.85 -27.25 1.07
N LEU A 110 1.20 -27.17 -0.10
CA LEU A 110 0.87 -25.90 -0.75
C LEU A 110 -0.08 -25.05 0.10
N PHE A 111 -1.10 -25.66 0.69
CA PHE A 111 -2.06 -24.95 1.55
C PHE A 111 -1.39 -24.37 2.80
N HIS A 112 -0.48 -25.12 3.43
CA HIS A 112 0.33 -24.61 4.53
C HIS A 112 1.24 -23.45 4.10
N SER A 113 1.84 -23.52 2.90
CA SER A 113 2.63 -22.42 2.35
C SER A 113 1.79 -21.17 2.06
N MET A 114 0.54 -21.32 1.63
CA MET A 114 -0.36 -20.18 1.39
C MET A 114 -0.77 -19.51 2.70
N ASN A 115 -1.15 -20.30 3.71
CA ASN A 115 -1.54 -19.78 5.01
C ASN A 115 -0.38 -19.06 5.71
N SER A 116 0.85 -19.57 5.62
CA SER A 116 2.01 -18.89 6.19
C SER A 116 2.31 -17.57 5.48
N HIS A 117 2.10 -17.50 4.16
CA HIS A 117 2.22 -16.25 3.41
C HIS A 117 1.12 -15.25 3.77
N GLU A 118 -0.13 -15.70 3.96
CA GLU A 118 -1.21 -14.86 4.46
C GLU A 118 -0.91 -14.33 5.87
N GLU A 119 -0.33 -15.14 6.73
CA GLU A 119 0.08 -14.73 8.08
C GLU A 119 1.18 -13.67 8.03
N LEU A 120 2.17 -13.81 7.13
CA LEU A 120 3.18 -12.77 6.87
C LEU A 120 2.54 -11.49 6.31
N LEU A 121 1.59 -11.59 5.39
CA LEU A 121 0.85 -10.45 4.87
C LEU A 121 -0.01 -9.78 5.94
N ASN A 122 -0.61 -10.54 6.85
CA ASN A 122 -1.40 -10.01 7.96
C ASN A 122 -0.50 -9.39 9.04
N GLN A 123 0.69 -9.94 9.27
CA GLN A 123 1.74 -9.31 10.08
C GLN A 123 2.22 -8.00 9.45
N ASN A 124 2.34 -7.95 8.12
CA ASN A 124 2.68 -6.73 7.37
C ASN A 124 1.51 -5.75 7.23
N LYS A 125 0.26 -6.21 7.35
CA LYS A 125 -0.94 -5.38 7.44
C LYS A 125 -1.15 -4.79 8.84
N LYS A 126 -0.26 -5.06 9.82
CA LYS A 126 -0.17 -4.20 11.01
C LYS A 126 -0.14 -2.77 10.49
N GLN A 127 -1.17 -2.02 10.90
CA GLN A 127 -1.60 -0.77 10.28
C GLN A 127 -0.40 0.04 9.82
N ILE A 128 -0.31 0.30 8.52
CA ILE A 128 0.76 1.12 7.97
C ILE A 128 0.67 2.47 8.67
N THR A 129 1.58 2.70 9.60
CA THR A 129 1.62 3.92 10.38
C THR A 129 2.19 4.99 9.49
N LYS A 130 1.53 6.14 9.53
CA LYS A 130 1.92 7.32 8.79
C LYS A 130 2.48 8.34 9.74
N CYS A 131 3.49 9.08 9.31
CA CYS A 131 3.96 10.25 10.03
C CYS A 131 2.88 11.37 10.00
N PRO A 132 3.04 12.46 10.77
CA PRO A 132 2.09 13.59 10.79
C PRO A 132 1.72 14.13 9.40
N THR A 133 2.70 14.14 8.49
CA THR A 133 2.53 14.63 7.11
C THR A 133 1.96 13.59 6.15
N GLY A 134 1.72 12.35 6.60
CA GLY A 134 1.06 11.30 5.83
C GLY A 134 1.98 10.32 5.10
N HIS A 135 3.30 10.44 5.22
CA HIS A 135 4.26 9.49 4.65
C HIS A 135 4.30 8.19 5.45
N LEU A 136 4.69 7.09 4.80
CA LEU A 136 4.80 5.78 5.45
C LEU A 136 6.02 5.75 6.39
N LEU A 137 5.84 5.11 7.54
CA LEU A 137 6.92 4.86 8.49
C LEU A 137 7.55 3.48 8.24
N GLN A 138 8.88 3.42 8.23
CA GLN A 138 9.65 2.19 8.12
C GLN A 138 10.12 1.74 9.49
N GLN A 139 9.96 0.47 9.81
CA GLN A 139 10.44 -0.06 11.09
C GLN A 139 11.98 -0.14 11.10
N LEU A 140 12.60 0.49 12.09
CA LEU A 140 14.01 0.36 12.41
C LEU A 140 14.20 -0.60 13.58
N THR A 141 15.19 -1.47 13.49
CA THR A 141 15.56 -2.45 14.52
C THR A 141 17.08 -2.51 14.70
N GLY A 142 17.53 -3.12 15.81
CA GLY A 142 18.94 -3.40 16.06
C GLY A 142 19.81 -2.16 16.32
N GLN A 143 21.05 -2.16 15.81
CA GLN A 143 22.06 -1.13 16.07
C GLN A 143 21.63 0.28 15.63
N ARG A 144 20.71 0.39 14.67
CA ARG A 144 20.18 1.67 14.19
C ARG A 144 19.35 2.42 15.25
N LEU A 145 18.98 1.77 16.36
CA LEU A 145 18.18 2.37 17.42
C LEU A 145 18.96 3.24 18.40
N VAL A 146 20.29 3.09 18.47
CA VAL A 146 21.11 3.66 19.56
C VAL A 146 21.06 5.19 19.60
N SER A 147 20.93 5.84 18.44
CA SER A 147 20.90 7.31 18.32
C SER A 147 19.50 7.88 18.03
N VAL A 148 18.46 7.04 17.94
CA VAL A 148 17.13 7.51 17.54
C VAL A 148 16.33 7.97 18.75
N THR A 149 15.86 9.21 18.69
CA THR A 149 14.96 9.81 19.70
C THR A 149 13.56 9.88 19.13
N CYS A 150 12.57 9.41 19.88
CA CYS A 150 11.17 9.50 19.48
C CYS A 150 10.71 10.97 19.52
N ASP A 151 10.22 11.51 18.40
CA ASP A 151 9.78 12.89 18.29
C ASP A 151 8.58 13.21 19.19
N ILE A 152 7.77 12.20 19.50
CA ILE A 152 6.58 12.39 20.34
C ILE A 152 6.95 12.49 21.82
N CYS A 153 7.75 11.56 22.33
CA CYS A 153 8.05 11.51 23.78
C CYS A 153 9.43 12.03 24.16
N LEU A 154 10.24 12.41 23.16
CA LEU A 154 11.62 12.90 23.28
C LEU A 154 12.56 11.97 24.04
N LYS A 155 12.20 10.69 24.17
CA LYS A 155 13.02 9.64 24.78
C LYS A 155 13.67 8.79 23.70
N ARG A 156 14.81 8.19 24.02
CA ARG A 156 15.49 7.27 23.12
C ARG A 156 14.58 6.08 22.83
N ALA A 157 14.58 5.62 21.59
CA ALA A 157 13.74 4.51 21.15
C ALA A 157 13.93 3.25 22.01
N LEU A 158 15.19 2.94 22.36
CA LEU A 158 15.57 1.79 23.18
C LEU A 158 14.93 1.80 24.58
N ASP A 159 14.69 2.97 25.17
CA ASP A 159 14.10 3.08 26.51
C ASP A 159 12.59 2.74 26.52
N ARG A 160 11.98 2.67 25.33
CA ARG A 160 10.53 2.55 25.16
C ARG A 160 10.10 1.37 24.27
N GLY A 161 11.04 0.50 23.91
CA GLY A 161 10.77 -0.72 23.16
C GLY A 161 11.94 -1.18 22.29
N ASN A 162 11.73 -2.31 21.60
CA ASN A 162 12.76 -2.95 20.77
C ASN A 162 12.78 -2.45 19.32
N HIS A 163 11.93 -1.47 18.97
CA HIS A 163 11.88 -0.88 17.64
C HIS A 163 11.35 0.56 17.70
N THR A 164 11.69 1.31 16.66
CA THR A 164 11.12 2.62 16.34
C THR A 164 10.69 2.58 14.88
N GLN A 165 9.76 3.42 14.49
CA GLN A 165 9.43 3.59 13.09
C GLN A 165 9.89 4.97 12.64
N ARG A 166 10.57 5.04 11.50
CA ARG A 166 11.15 6.26 10.93
C ARG A 166 10.46 6.61 9.64
N CYS A 167 10.14 7.89 9.45
CA CYS A 167 9.85 8.45 8.15
C CYS A 167 11.14 8.98 7.54
N GLU A 168 11.61 8.38 6.45
CA GLU A 168 12.80 8.86 5.75
C GLU A 168 12.60 10.23 5.09
N VAL A 169 11.36 10.63 4.80
CA VAL A 169 11.06 11.90 4.12
C VAL A 169 11.11 13.09 5.08
N CYS A 170 10.46 12.97 6.24
CA CYS A 170 10.40 14.06 7.21
C CYS A 170 11.26 13.83 8.46
N ASN A 171 12.11 12.79 8.44
CA ASN A 171 12.96 12.38 9.56
C ASN A 171 12.18 12.25 10.88
N PHE A 172 10.93 11.78 10.81
CA PHE A 172 10.06 11.61 11.96
C PHE A 172 10.22 10.20 12.55
N ASP A 173 10.56 10.11 13.82
CA ASP A 173 10.84 8.89 14.55
C ASP A 173 9.80 8.68 15.66
N ILE A 174 9.15 7.51 15.69
CA ILE A 174 8.18 7.13 16.72
C ILE A 174 8.53 5.79 17.37
N CYS A 175 8.66 5.77 18.70
CA CYS A 175 8.91 4.54 19.44
C CYS A 175 7.65 3.65 19.53
N ALA A 176 7.84 2.34 19.67
CA ALA A 176 6.77 1.34 19.79
C ALA A 176 5.70 1.70 20.84
N SER A 177 6.11 2.25 21.98
CA SER A 177 5.17 2.68 23.03
C SER A 177 4.23 3.80 22.55
N CYS A 178 4.79 4.85 21.93
CA CYS A 178 4.01 5.96 21.38
C CYS A 178 3.13 5.52 20.20
N GLU A 179 3.64 4.65 19.33
CA GLU A 179 2.87 4.07 18.23
C GLU A 179 1.62 3.35 18.75
N SER A 180 1.77 2.49 19.77
CA SER A 180 0.64 1.76 20.35
C SER A 180 -0.41 2.68 20.98
N ILE A 181 0.02 3.82 21.51
CA ILE A 181 -0.86 4.84 22.08
C ILE A 181 -1.68 5.47 20.95
N ILE A 182 -1.05 5.87 19.84
CA ILE A 182 -1.74 6.49 18.70
C ILE A 182 -2.76 5.54 18.09
N GLN A 183 -2.37 4.29 17.81
CA GLN A 183 -3.25 3.28 17.20
C GLN A 183 -4.50 3.01 18.05
N LYS A 184 -4.39 3.12 19.38
CA LYS A 184 -5.50 2.92 20.31
C LYS A 184 -6.32 4.18 20.55
N THR A 185 -5.75 5.36 20.34
CA THR A 185 -6.45 6.59 20.67
C THR A 185 -7.42 6.96 19.56
N LYS A 186 -8.68 7.11 19.96
CA LYS A 186 -9.77 7.49 19.08
C LYS A 186 -10.42 8.78 19.58
N CYS A 187 -11.00 9.55 18.66
CA CYS A 187 -11.89 10.65 19.04
C CYS A 187 -13.19 10.09 19.66
N LYS A 188 -14.06 10.99 20.14
CA LYS A 188 -15.36 10.61 20.74
C LYS A 188 -16.25 9.79 19.80
N ASN A 189 -16.09 9.95 18.49
CA ASN A 189 -16.84 9.21 17.46
C ASN A 189 -16.13 7.93 16.98
N GLY A 190 -15.03 7.53 17.62
CA GLY A 190 -14.32 6.28 17.29
C GLY A 190 -13.34 6.36 16.12
N HIS A 191 -13.14 7.54 15.52
CA HIS A 191 -12.15 7.75 14.46
C HIS A 191 -10.73 7.83 15.02
N GLY A 192 -9.73 7.40 14.24
CA GLY A 192 -8.32 7.50 14.63
C GLY A 192 -7.84 8.95 14.74
N LEU A 193 -6.92 9.21 15.66
CA LEU A 193 -6.23 10.49 15.79
C LEU A 193 -4.85 10.42 15.14
N ASN A 194 -4.50 11.45 14.38
CA ASN A 194 -3.17 11.57 13.79
C ASN A 194 -2.34 12.60 14.55
N PRO A 195 -1.05 12.35 14.79
CA PRO A 195 -0.17 13.39 15.33
C PRO A 195 -0.10 14.55 14.33
N VAL A 196 -0.12 15.78 14.82
CA VAL A 196 0.06 17.01 14.04
C VAL A 196 0.99 17.96 14.79
N ASN A 197 1.78 18.74 14.07
CA ASN A 197 2.59 19.79 14.66
C ASN A 197 1.67 21.00 14.95
N PRO A 198 1.59 21.51 16.20
CA PRO A 198 0.75 22.65 16.52
C PRO A 198 1.04 23.90 15.69
N SER A 199 2.27 24.08 15.22
CA SER A 199 2.68 25.23 14.41
C SER A 199 2.11 25.25 13.00
N ASP A 200 1.59 24.11 12.51
CA ASP A 200 0.96 24.02 11.17
C ASP A 200 -0.47 24.58 11.14
N TYR A 201 -1.02 24.98 12.29
CA TYR A 201 -2.42 25.36 12.43
C TYR A 201 -2.59 26.56 13.35
N ASP A 202 -3.41 27.51 12.92
CA ASP A 202 -3.82 28.62 13.78
C ASP A 202 -4.76 28.12 14.88
N GLN A 203 -4.38 28.35 16.14
CA GLN A 203 -5.26 28.21 17.32
C GLN A 203 -5.83 26.80 17.57
N LEU A 204 -5.03 25.75 17.41
CA LEU A 204 -5.45 24.43 17.89
C LEU A 204 -5.77 24.50 19.40
N GLN A 205 -6.81 23.78 19.84
CA GLN A 205 -7.20 23.69 21.25
C GLN A 205 -7.60 22.26 21.60
N CYS A 206 -7.06 21.72 22.69
CA CYS A 206 -7.43 20.38 23.14
C CYS A 206 -8.91 20.33 23.56
N ASN A 207 -9.73 19.50 22.92
CA ASN A 207 -11.16 19.38 23.25
C ASN A 207 -11.44 18.74 24.61
N ASN A 208 -10.43 18.17 25.28
CA ASN A 208 -10.58 17.55 26.59
C ASN A 208 -10.23 18.49 27.75
N CYS A 209 -9.10 19.20 27.66
CA CYS A 209 -8.67 20.12 28.72
C CYS A 209 -8.84 21.61 28.37
N LEU A 210 -9.31 21.92 27.16
CA LEU A 210 -9.53 23.26 26.63
C LEU A 210 -8.27 24.15 26.58
N LYS A 211 -7.08 23.57 26.78
CA LYS A 211 -5.82 24.29 26.65
C LYS A 211 -5.52 24.55 25.17
N VAL A 212 -5.25 25.80 24.82
CA VAL A 212 -4.70 26.18 23.52
C VAL A 212 -3.26 25.67 23.42
N PHE A 213 -2.90 25.04 22.30
CA PHE A 213 -1.54 24.53 22.13
C PHE A 213 -0.56 25.69 21.99
N SER A 214 0.52 25.64 22.76
CA SER A 214 1.64 26.56 22.57
C SER A 214 2.57 26.02 21.50
N ASN A 215 3.23 26.92 20.76
CA ASN A 215 4.25 26.56 19.75
C ASN A 215 5.47 25.80 20.35
N THR A 216 5.53 25.69 21.67
CA THR A 216 6.55 24.93 22.41
C THR A 216 6.18 23.46 22.65
N GLU A 217 4.91 23.07 22.43
CA GLU A 217 4.51 21.67 22.55
C GLU A 217 4.94 20.90 21.30
N SER A 218 5.58 19.74 21.49
CA SER A 218 6.14 18.96 20.38
C SER A 218 5.06 18.49 19.40
N TYR A 219 3.95 17.96 19.91
CA TYR A 219 2.87 17.41 19.08
C TYR A 219 1.50 17.49 19.75
N SER A 220 0.47 17.67 18.93
CA SER A 220 -0.94 17.46 19.27
C SER A 220 -1.52 16.35 18.40
N PHE A 221 -2.77 15.94 18.64
CA PHE A 221 -3.40 14.82 17.94
C PHE A 221 -4.77 15.19 17.42
N ARG A 222 -4.94 15.22 16.10
CA ARG A 222 -6.16 15.69 15.43
C ARG A 222 -6.91 14.56 14.74
N CYS A 223 -8.22 14.55 14.92
CA CYS A 223 -9.16 13.80 14.11
C CYS A 223 -9.52 14.64 12.89
N LYS A 224 -9.05 14.26 11.70
CA LYS A 224 -9.40 14.98 10.46
C LYS A 224 -10.89 14.95 10.12
N GLN A 225 -11.65 13.99 10.65
CA GLN A 225 -13.07 13.81 10.34
C GLN A 225 -14.01 14.59 11.27
N CYS A 226 -13.59 14.83 12.52
CA CYS A 226 -14.46 15.44 13.54
C CYS A 226 -13.92 16.75 14.09
N ASP A 227 -12.79 17.19 13.55
CA ASP A 227 -12.04 18.31 14.06
C ASP A 227 -11.78 18.24 15.58
N TYR A 228 -11.38 17.04 16.01
CA TYR A 228 -11.21 16.71 17.42
C TYR A 228 -9.73 16.59 17.75
N ASP A 229 -9.24 17.49 18.58
CA ASP A 229 -7.87 17.65 19.00
C ASP A 229 -7.65 17.20 20.44
N LEU A 230 -6.59 16.43 20.66
CA LEU A 230 -6.11 16.07 21.99
C LEU A 230 -4.66 16.49 22.18
N CYS A 231 -4.36 17.00 23.37
CA CYS A 231 -2.98 17.17 23.78
C CYS A 231 -2.36 15.85 24.23
N GLN A 232 -1.02 15.82 24.19
CA GLN A 232 -0.23 14.66 24.59
C GLN A 232 -0.61 14.15 25.99
N LYS A 233 -0.83 15.07 26.95
CA LYS A 233 -1.24 14.71 28.32
C LYS A 233 -2.61 14.04 28.34
N CYS A 234 -3.58 14.58 27.61
CA CYS A 234 -4.94 14.01 27.57
C CYS A 234 -4.96 12.64 26.89
N ILE A 235 -4.15 12.43 25.86
CA ILE A 235 -3.97 11.10 25.27
C ILE A 235 -3.44 10.10 26.30
N GLN A 236 -2.38 10.46 27.03
CA GLN A 236 -1.78 9.57 28.03
C GLN A 236 -2.80 9.17 29.11
N ILE A 237 -3.58 10.13 29.62
CA ILE A 237 -4.61 9.89 30.63
C ILE A 237 -5.73 8.98 30.10
N ASN A 238 -6.15 9.15 28.85
CA ASN A 238 -7.20 8.30 28.28
C ASN A 238 -6.73 6.85 28.17
N THR A 239 -5.47 6.62 27.82
CA THR A 239 -4.92 5.26 27.73
C THR A 239 -4.74 4.55 29.07
N THR A 240 -4.61 5.27 30.19
CA THR A 240 -4.49 4.65 31.52
C THR A 240 -5.84 4.25 32.09
N LYS A 241 -6.88 5.07 31.91
CA LYS A 241 -8.25 4.78 32.37
C LYS A 241 -8.82 3.49 31.75
N ASP A 242 -8.49 3.22 30.50
CA ASP A 242 -8.92 1.99 29.82
C ASP A 242 -8.27 0.72 30.43
N LYS A 243 -7.09 0.83 31.03
CA LYS A 243 -6.44 -0.30 31.71
C LYS A 243 -7.12 -0.60 33.04
N GLU A 244 -7.45 0.44 33.82
CA GLU A 244 -8.11 0.31 35.12
C GLU A 244 -9.52 -0.29 35.00
N LYS A 245 -10.30 0.14 33.99
CA LYS A 245 -11.61 -0.45 33.72
C LYS A 245 -11.53 -1.93 33.33
N LYS A 246 -10.49 -2.33 32.57
CA LYS A 246 -10.30 -3.75 32.23
C LYS A 246 -9.91 -4.58 33.45
N SER A 247 -9.07 -4.07 34.36
CA SER A 247 -8.73 -4.81 35.58
C SER A 247 -9.92 -5.03 36.52
N LEU A 248 -10.92 -4.13 36.50
CA LEU A 248 -12.14 -4.27 37.32
C LEU A 248 -13.18 -5.24 36.74
N LEU A 249 -13.04 -5.66 35.48
CA LEU A 249 -13.96 -6.61 34.82
C LEU A 249 -13.52 -8.08 34.97
N PHE A 250 -12.38 -8.35 35.60
CA PHE A 250 -11.85 -9.70 35.83
C PHE A 250 -11.95 -10.16 37.30
N PHE A 251 -12.72 -9.43 38.12
CA PHE A 251 -13.09 -9.81 39.49
C PHE A 251 -14.62 -9.93 39.58
#